data_AF-A0AA90TN35-F1
#
_entry.id   AF-A0AA90TN35-F1
#
_cell.length_a   1.000
_cell.length_b   1.000
_cell.length_c   1.000
_cell.angle_alpha   90.00
_cell.angle_beta   90.00
_cell.angle_gamma   90.00
#
_symmetry.space_group_name_H-M   'P 1'
#
loop_
_entity.id
_entity.type
_entity.pdbx_description
1 polymer ?
#
loop_
_entity_poly.entity_id
_entity_poly.type
_entity_poly.pdbx_seq_one_letter_code
_entity_poly.pdbx_strand_id
1 'polypeptide(L)'
;MRFTLRSTVICQTIVASLFATSAQAASPVSLTYVVNNPWAGGYCAIVKVSNPNAEAVQWSGSLPVRGTVTSLWNAVGKQSGGAIVFSGGLDWNKTIAGKSSIESIGFCATDAVTPTPTPTPTPTPTPTPTPTPTPTPTPTPTPTPTPTGALSPVYKGEGTFYGATGEGNCSYDASPGNLMVAAMNQTDYANSGACGEYIVVTGPKGKVTVRITDRCPECKPGDVDLSEQAFVQVAEKSAGRVPISWYVVAGDTTGTVSYRFKEGSTIYWQGIQVLNHRLPITKLEIRPNGSANWITVKREEYNYFVYPNAIAAGPMQVRITGLGGATLLQTLPEPQGGLVVKGSNQF
;
A
#
# COMPACT_ATOMS: atom_id res chain seq x y z
N MET A 1 -42.54 1.90 95.23
CA MET A 1 -43.33 2.04 93.98
C MET A 1 -42.41 1.78 92.80
N ARG A 2 -42.94 1.13 91.75
CA ARG A 2 -42.27 0.61 90.54
C ARG A 2 -41.32 1.61 89.86
N PHE A 3 -40.19 1.16 89.31
CA PHE A 3 -40.02 0.85 87.87
C PHE A 3 -38.63 0.29 87.53
N THR A 4 -38.61 -0.39 86.39
CA THR A 4 -37.67 -1.32 85.76
C THR A 4 -36.38 -0.71 85.20
N LEU A 5 -35.27 -1.47 85.21
CA LEU A 5 -34.38 -1.64 84.04
C LEU A 5 -33.51 -2.90 84.23
N ARG A 6 -33.59 -3.82 83.26
CA ARG A 6 -32.85 -5.09 83.19
C ARG A 6 -31.56 -4.86 82.38
N SER A 7 -30.41 -5.26 82.92
CA SER A 7 -29.15 -5.38 82.16
C SER A 7 -28.80 -6.86 82.04
N THR A 8 -28.87 -7.38 80.82
CA THR A 8 -28.47 -8.73 80.45
C THR A 8 -27.07 -8.67 79.86
N VAL A 9 -26.07 -9.30 80.49
CA VAL A 9 -24.75 -9.55 79.90
C VAL A 9 -24.76 -10.98 79.38
N ILE A 10 -24.82 -11.14 78.06
CA ILE A 10 -24.73 -12.46 77.40
C ILE A 10 -23.30 -12.62 76.90
N CYS A 11 -22.59 -13.58 77.49
CA CYS A 11 -21.33 -14.11 77.00
C CYS A 11 -21.60 -14.85 75.67
N GLN A 12 -21.32 -14.21 74.53
CA GLN A 12 -21.37 -14.85 73.23
C GLN A 12 -20.04 -15.54 72.95
N THR A 13 -20.05 -16.86 72.99
CA THR A 13 -19.06 -17.74 72.36
C THR A 13 -18.97 -17.40 70.87
N ILE A 14 -17.83 -16.87 70.44
CA ILE A 14 -17.47 -16.70 69.03
C ILE A 14 -17.27 -18.10 68.45
N VAL A 15 -18.25 -18.59 67.70
CA VAL A 15 -18.04 -19.70 66.76
C VAL A 15 -17.35 -19.09 65.54
N ALA A 16 -16.05 -19.31 65.42
CA ALA A 16 -15.33 -19.02 64.20
C ALA A 16 -15.83 -19.97 63.10
N SER A 17 -16.83 -19.53 62.33
CA SER A 17 -17.19 -20.17 61.07
C SER A 17 -16.05 -19.95 60.09
N LEU A 18 -15.12 -20.92 60.04
CA LEU A 18 -14.23 -21.08 58.89
C LEU A 18 -15.10 -21.37 57.67
N PHE A 19 -15.52 -20.33 56.96
CA PHE A 19 -15.83 -20.46 55.55
C PHE A 19 -14.50 -20.63 54.83
N ALA A 20 -14.06 -21.88 54.70
CA ALA A 20 -13.14 -22.24 53.63
C ALA A 20 -13.88 -21.98 52.32
N THR A 21 -13.81 -20.75 51.80
CA THR A 21 -14.07 -20.49 50.39
C THR A 21 -13.04 -21.31 49.64
N SER A 22 -13.46 -22.45 49.10
CA SER A 22 -12.71 -23.11 48.04
C SER A 22 -12.45 -22.04 46.98
N ALA A 23 -11.19 -21.63 46.83
CA ALA A 23 -10.78 -20.82 45.69
C ALA A 23 -11.11 -21.65 44.45
N GLN A 24 -12.25 -21.36 43.82
CA GLN A 24 -12.66 -22.00 42.58
C GLN A 24 -11.54 -21.68 41.59
N ALA A 25 -10.79 -22.71 41.16
CA ALA A 25 -9.71 -22.52 40.21
C ALA A 25 -10.24 -21.75 38.99
N ALA A 26 -9.55 -20.66 38.62
CA ALA A 26 -9.90 -19.89 37.44
C ALA A 26 -9.98 -20.84 36.23
N SER A 27 -11.08 -20.78 35.51
CA SER A 27 -11.24 -21.53 34.27
C SER A 27 -10.19 -21.06 33.26
N PRO A 28 -9.58 -21.97 32.48
CA PRO A 28 -8.60 -21.56 31.49
C PRO A 28 -9.24 -20.62 30.46
N VAL A 29 -8.45 -19.71 29.92
CA VAL A 29 -8.86 -18.89 28.78
C VAL A 29 -9.16 -19.78 27.56
N SER A 30 -10.11 -19.36 26.74
CA SER A 30 -10.41 -20.02 25.47
C SER A 30 -9.70 -19.30 24.33
N LEU A 31 -9.02 -20.06 23.47
CA LEU A 31 -8.34 -19.57 22.27
C LEU A 31 -9.03 -20.14 21.03
N THR A 32 -9.47 -19.28 20.13
CA THR A 32 -9.99 -19.66 18.80
C THR A 32 -9.41 -18.75 17.73
N TYR A 33 -9.56 -19.08 16.46
CA TYR A 33 -9.15 -18.19 15.37
C TYR A 33 -10.13 -18.21 14.20
N VAL A 34 -10.13 -17.11 13.44
CA VAL A 34 -10.85 -16.98 12.18
C VAL A 34 -9.85 -16.66 11.08
N VAL A 35 -9.90 -17.44 10.01
CA VAL A 35 -9.10 -17.17 8.79
C VAL A 35 -9.69 -15.96 8.09
N ASN A 36 -8.89 -14.90 7.93
CA ASN A 36 -9.31 -13.65 7.29
C ASN A 36 -8.59 -13.38 5.96
N ASN A 37 -7.51 -14.11 5.65
CA ASN A 37 -6.78 -13.96 4.39
C ASN A 37 -6.19 -15.30 3.91
N PRO A 38 -6.94 -16.12 3.15
CA PRO A 38 -6.46 -17.40 2.61
C PRO A 38 -5.77 -17.24 1.24
N TRP A 39 -4.79 -18.09 0.93
CA TRP A 39 -4.18 -18.22 -0.41
C TRP A 39 -3.83 -19.67 -0.74
N ALA A 40 -3.41 -19.93 -1.98
CA ALA A 40 -2.95 -21.26 -2.40
C ALA A 40 -1.70 -21.66 -1.59
N GLY A 41 -1.86 -22.60 -0.64
CA GLY A 41 -0.78 -23.10 0.20
C GLY A 41 -0.59 -22.37 1.54
N GLY A 42 -1.51 -21.52 1.97
CA GLY A 42 -1.42 -20.89 3.30
C GLY A 42 -2.57 -19.96 3.66
N TYR A 43 -2.49 -19.35 4.84
CA TYR A 43 -3.50 -18.45 5.37
C TYR A 43 -2.96 -17.54 6.48
N CYS A 44 -3.57 -16.38 6.66
CA CYS A 44 -3.49 -15.61 7.92
C CYS A 44 -4.81 -15.67 8.67
N ALA A 45 -4.72 -15.58 10.00
CA ALA A 45 -5.85 -15.66 10.90
C ALA A 45 -5.74 -14.68 12.07
N ILE A 46 -6.91 -14.22 12.54
CA ILE A 46 -7.07 -13.43 13.75
C ILE A 46 -7.43 -14.39 14.90
N VAL A 47 -6.72 -14.27 16.03
CA VAL A 47 -6.92 -15.07 17.23
C VAL A 47 -7.82 -14.33 18.21
N LYS A 48 -8.87 -15.01 18.67
CA LYS A 48 -9.73 -14.57 19.76
C LYS A 48 -9.30 -15.23 21.06
N VAL A 49 -8.99 -14.41 22.07
CA VAL A 49 -8.73 -14.85 23.44
C VAL A 49 -9.94 -14.46 24.29
N SER A 50 -10.61 -15.44 24.91
CA SER A 50 -11.79 -15.21 25.74
C SER A 50 -11.53 -15.62 27.18
N ASN A 51 -11.77 -14.69 28.11
CA ASN A 51 -11.69 -14.94 29.55
C ASN A 51 -13.09 -15.25 30.12
N PRO A 52 -13.40 -16.51 30.46
CA PRO A 52 -14.69 -16.88 31.03
C PRO A 52 -14.81 -16.52 32.53
N ASN A 53 -13.72 -16.10 33.18
CA ASN A 53 -13.72 -15.80 34.62
C ASN A 53 -14.37 -14.45 34.92
N ALA A 54 -14.82 -14.27 36.17
CA ALA A 54 -15.31 -12.97 36.63
C ALA A 54 -14.17 -11.96 36.82
N GLU A 55 -12.96 -12.45 37.14
CA GLU A 55 -11.78 -11.63 37.37
C GLU A 55 -10.89 -11.54 36.13
N ALA A 56 -10.03 -10.52 36.10
CA ALA A 56 -9.05 -10.35 35.04
C ALA A 56 -7.93 -11.39 35.15
N VAL A 57 -7.47 -11.93 34.02
CA VAL A 57 -6.44 -12.96 34.00
C VAL A 57 -5.29 -12.58 33.08
N GLN A 58 -4.05 -12.90 33.49
CA GLN A 58 -2.94 -13.01 32.55
C GLN A 58 -3.18 -14.27 31.73
N TRP A 59 -3.26 -14.12 30.40
CA TRP A 59 -3.63 -15.24 29.54
C TRP A 59 -2.39 -15.94 28.99
N SER A 60 -2.50 -17.25 28.83
CA SER A 60 -1.57 -18.11 28.09
C SER A 60 -2.36 -19.32 27.59
N GLY A 61 -1.84 -20.08 26.64
CA GLY A 61 -2.53 -21.27 26.16
C GLY A 61 -1.99 -21.81 24.85
N SER A 62 -2.64 -22.85 24.34
CA SER A 62 -2.26 -23.52 23.09
C SER A 62 -3.39 -23.44 22.09
N LEU A 63 -3.06 -23.09 20.84
CA LEU A 63 -4.00 -23.01 19.73
C LEU A 63 -3.57 -23.97 18.62
N PRO A 64 -4.35 -25.02 18.32
CA PRO A 64 -4.08 -25.91 17.19
C PRO A 64 -4.08 -25.10 15.87
N VAL A 65 -3.09 -25.35 15.02
CA VAL A 65 -2.94 -24.69 13.72
C VAL A 65 -2.60 -25.70 12.64
N ARG A 66 -3.05 -25.45 11.41
CA ARG A 66 -2.64 -26.23 10.24
C ARG A 66 -1.35 -25.65 9.66
N GLY A 67 -0.41 -26.52 9.30
CA GLY A 67 0.81 -26.14 8.60
C GLY A 67 1.90 -25.55 9.50
N THR A 68 2.81 -24.79 8.90
CA THR A 68 3.94 -24.14 9.57
C THR A 68 3.67 -22.65 9.72
N VAL A 69 3.73 -22.14 10.95
CA VAL A 69 3.53 -20.73 11.29
C VAL A 69 4.76 -19.94 10.83
N THR A 70 4.54 -18.94 9.98
CA THR A 70 5.59 -18.11 9.39
C THR A 70 5.69 -16.74 10.05
N SER A 71 4.61 -16.27 10.67
CA SER A 71 4.60 -15.01 11.43
C SER A 71 3.58 -15.06 12.56
N LEU A 72 3.85 -14.32 13.63
CA LEU A 72 2.98 -14.11 14.78
C LEU A 72 3.13 -12.66 15.24
N TRP A 73 2.02 -11.96 15.49
CA TRP A 73 2.04 -10.59 16.00
C TRP A 73 1.13 -10.39 17.21
N ASN A 74 1.44 -9.37 17.99
CA ASN A 74 0.70 -8.96 19.19
C ASN A 74 0.58 -10.02 20.30
N ALA A 75 1.40 -11.07 20.25
CA ALA A 75 1.51 -12.08 21.30
C ALA A 75 2.92 -12.67 21.35
N VAL A 76 3.26 -13.28 22.48
CA VAL A 76 4.49 -14.05 22.67
C VAL A 76 4.13 -15.53 22.60
N GLY A 77 4.70 -16.24 21.65
CA GLY A 77 4.44 -17.65 21.46
C GLY A 77 5.33 -18.26 20.39
N LYS A 78 5.40 -19.59 20.39
CA LYS A 78 6.15 -20.36 19.39
C LYS A 78 5.34 -21.57 18.97
N GLN A 79 5.43 -21.93 17.69
CA GLN A 79 4.87 -23.19 17.23
C GLN A 79 5.64 -24.37 17.86
N SER A 80 4.90 -25.31 18.44
CA SER A 80 5.40 -26.58 18.96
C SER A 80 4.47 -27.68 18.48
N GLY A 81 4.95 -28.54 17.56
CA GLY A 81 4.11 -29.50 16.86
C GLY A 81 3.02 -28.81 16.04
N GLY A 82 1.79 -29.33 16.11
CA GLY A 82 0.63 -28.80 15.38
C GLY A 82 -0.09 -27.64 16.06
N ALA A 83 0.54 -26.94 17.01
CA ALA A 83 -0.09 -25.84 17.76
C ALA A 83 0.87 -24.67 18.02
N ILE A 84 0.32 -23.47 18.12
CA ILE A 84 1.04 -22.31 18.69
C ILE A 84 0.87 -22.38 20.21
N VAL A 85 1.99 -22.42 20.93
CA VAL A 85 2.01 -22.31 22.39
C VAL A 85 2.30 -20.86 22.75
N PHE A 86 1.27 -20.16 23.24
CA PHE A 86 1.36 -18.79 23.71
C PHE A 86 1.79 -18.74 25.18
N SER A 87 2.84 -18.00 25.47
CA SER A 87 3.23 -17.64 26.84
C SER A 87 2.49 -16.40 27.34
N GLY A 88 1.85 -15.64 26.44
CA GLY A 88 0.90 -14.57 26.76
C GLY A 88 0.91 -13.42 25.75
N GLY A 89 0.21 -12.34 26.10
CA GLY A 89 0.19 -11.10 25.31
C GLY A 89 1.43 -10.22 25.52
N LEU A 90 1.53 -9.17 24.72
CA LEU A 90 2.41 -8.03 24.97
C LEU A 90 1.88 -7.17 26.14
N ASP A 91 2.64 -6.17 26.59
CA ASP A 91 2.30 -5.39 27.79
C ASP A 91 0.89 -4.79 27.80
N TRP A 92 0.38 -4.39 26.63
CA TRP A 92 -0.93 -3.77 26.47
C TRP A 92 -2.09 -4.77 26.32
N ASN A 93 -1.83 -6.07 26.07
CA ASN A 93 -2.88 -7.09 25.91
C ASN A 93 -2.63 -8.39 26.69
N LYS A 94 -1.63 -8.44 27.58
CA LYS A 94 -1.33 -9.61 28.42
C LYS A 94 -2.41 -9.93 29.45
N THR A 95 -3.23 -8.94 29.82
CA THR A 95 -4.33 -9.08 30.78
C THR A 95 -5.68 -8.98 30.08
N ILE A 96 -6.55 -9.97 30.24
CA ILE A 96 -7.93 -9.91 29.73
C ILE A 96 -8.88 -9.68 30.89
N ALA A 97 -9.70 -8.64 30.81
CA ALA A 97 -10.74 -8.37 31.80
C ALA A 97 -11.69 -9.56 31.97
N GLY A 98 -12.35 -9.65 33.13
CA GLY A 98 -13.36 -10.67 33.38
C GLY A 98 -14.48 -10.64 32.34
N LYS A 99 -14.99 -11.81 31.96
CA LYS A 99 -16.09 -11.98 31.00
C LYS A 99 -15.89 -11.26 29.66
N SER A 100 -14.64 -11.09 29.23
CA SER A 100 -14.27 -10.29 28.05
C SER A 100 -13.41 -11.08 27.07
N SER A 101 -13.28 -10.56 25.84
CA SER A 101 -12.39 -11.12 24.82
C SER A 101 -11.63 -10.06 24.04
N ILE A 102 -10.47 -10.42 23.51
CA ILE A 102 -9.68 -9.61 22.57
C ILE A 102 -9.49 -10.34 21.24
N GLU A 103 -9.38 -9.58 20.15
CA GLU A 103 -9.18 -10.08 18.77
C GLU A 103 -8.04 -9.32 18.08
N SER A 104 -7.07 -8.84 18.86
CA SER A 104 -5.96 -8.03 18.36
C SER A 104 -4.70 -8.82 18.00
N ILE A 105 -4.76 -10.15 18.14
CA ILE A 105 -3.66 -11.09 17.90
C ILE A 105 -3.86 -11.77 16.55
N GLY A 106 -2.78 -12.08 15.85
CA GLY A 106 -2.89 -12.90 14.64
C GLY A 106 -1.59 -13.58 14.25
N PHE A 107 -1.70 -14.50 13.30
CA PHE A 107 -0.58 -15.27 12.76
C PHE A 107 -0.80 -15.57 11.28
N CYS A 108 0.26 -15.93 10.57
CA CYS A 108 0.19 -16.53 9.24
C CYS A 108 0.86 -17.90 9.24
N ALA A 109 0.35 -18.83 8.44
CA ALA A 109 0.87 -20.19 8.30
C ALA A 109 0.83 -20.69 6.85
N THR A 110 1.76 -21.58 6.49
CA THR A 110 1.79 -22.28 5.20
C THR A 110 1.35 -23.73 5.37
N ASP A 111 0.42 -24.20 4.55
CA ASP A 111 -0.07 -25.57 4.60
C ASP A 111 1.05 -26.57 4.28
N ALA A 112 1.15 -27.65 5.06
CA ALA A 112 2.09 -28.72 4.78
C ALA A 112 1.64 -29.46 3.51
N VAL A 113 2.28 -29.15 2.37
CA VAL A 113 2.11 -29.92 1.14
C VAL A 113 2.62 -31.35 1.40
N THR A 114 1.68 -32.26 1.67
CA THR A 114 1.99 -33.69 1.59
C THR A 114 1.99 -34.03 0.10
N PRO A 115 3.11 -34.46 -0.51
CA PRO A 115 3.07 -34.96 -1.87
C PRO A 115 2.12 -36.16 -1.90
N THR A 116 0.99 -36.04 -2.57
CA THR A 116 0.09 -37.16 -2.79
C THR A 116 0.85 -38.21 -3.61
N PRO A 117 1.09 -39.43 -3.10
CA PRO A 117 1.70 -40.47 -3.89
C PRO A 117 0.79 -40.80 -5.07
N THR A 118 1.32 -40.62 -6.28
CA THR A 118 0.65 -41.00 -7.52
C THR A 118 0.38 -42.52 -7.48
N PRO A 119 -0.87 -42.99 -7.64
CA PRO A 119 -1.14 -44.43 -7.69
C PRO A 119 -0.50 -45.04 -8.94
N THR A 120 0.28 -46.10 -8.73
CA THR A 120 0.84 -46.93 -9.80
C THR A 120 -0.29 -47.70 -10.50
N PRO A 121 -0.53 -47.52 -11.81
CA PRO A 121 -1.59 -48.25 -12.51
C PRO A 121 -1.21 -49.73 -12.72
N THR A 122 -2.15 -50.61 -12.39
CA THR A 122 -2.16 -52.05 -12.71
C THR A 122 -2.40 -52.25 -14.21
N PRO A 123 -1.68 -53.17 -14.91
CA PRO A 123 -1.87 -53.39 -16.35
C PRO A 123 -3.26 -53.95 -16.65
N THR A 124 -4.04 -53.21 -17.42
CA THR A 124 -5.33 -53.64 -17.99
C THR A 124 -5.10 -53.99 -19.46
N PRO A 125 -5.68 -55.09 -20.01
CA PRO A 125 -5.45 -55.50 -21.39
C PRO A 125 -5.87 -54.41 -22.36
N THR A 126 -4.97 -54.13 -23.31
CA THR A 126 -5.05 -53.08 -24.32
C THR A 126 -6.30 -53.21 -25.20
N PRO A 127 -7.28 -52.29 -25.13
CA PRO A 127 -8.21 -52.08 -26.22
C PRO A 127 -7.52 -51.31 -27.35
N THR A 128 -7.82 -51.73 -28.56
CA THR A 128 -7.41 -51.16 -29.85
C THR A 128 -7.49 -49.62 -29.86
N PRO A 129 -6.49 -48.90 -30.42
CA PRO A 129 -6.43 -47.44 -30.36
C PRO A 129 -7.67 -46.82 -31.00
N THR A 130 -8.49 -46.18 -30.18
CA THR A 130 -9.42 -45.16 -30.64
C THR A 130 -8.59 -43.89 -30.84
N PRO A 131 -8.71 -43.16 -31.97
CA PRO A 131 -7.92 -41.96 -32.22
C PRO A 131 -8.12 -40.97 -31.07
N THR A 132 -7.03 -40.66 -30.39
CA THR A 132 -6.96 -39.60 -29.39
C THR A 132 -7.40 -38.29 -30.07
N PRO A 133 -8.45 -37.59 -29.59
CA PRO A 133 -8.72 -36.25 -30.08
C PRO A 133 -7.49 -35.39 -29.80
N THR A 134 -6.92 -34.84 -30.86
CA THR A 134 -5.86 -33.84 -30.80
C THR A 134 -6.21 -32.80 -29.74
N PRO A 135 -5.30 -32.46 -28.81
CA PRO A 135 -5.56 -31.41 -27.83
C PRO A 135 -6.02 -30.16 -28.59
N THR A 136 -7.24 -29.75 -28.34
CA THR A 136 -7.74 -28.48 -28.86
C THR A 136 -6.78 -27.41 -28.33
N PRO A 137 -6.13 -26.60 -29.20
CA PRO A 137 -5.22 -25.58 -28.73
C PRO A 137 -5.95 -24.70 -27.73
N THR A 138 -5.39 -24.57 -26.53
CA THR A 138 -5.84 -23.56 -25.56
C THR A 138 -5.89 -22.25 -26.33
N PRO A 139 -7.06 -21.57 -26.41
CA PRO A 139 -7.17 -20.36 -27.19
C PRO A 139 -6.10 -19.39 -26.69
N THR A 140 -5.19 -19.00 -27.59
CA THR A 140 -4.24 -17.94 -27.33
C THR A 140 -5.04 -16.75 -26.81
N PRO A 141 -4.73 -16.19 -25.62
CA PRO A 141 -5.50 -15.08 -25.07
C PRO A 141 -5.58 -14.00 -26.14
N THR A 142 -6.79 -13.72 -26.60
CA THR A 142 -7.02 -12.66 -27.56
C THR A 142 -6.48 -11.38 -26.94
N PRO A 143 -5.58 -10.63 -27.63
CA PRO A 143 -5.04 -9.41 -27.09
C PRO A 143 -6.21 -8.50 -26.72
N THR A 144 -6.28 -8.12 -25.44
CA THR A 144 -7.26 -7.13 -25.00
C THR A 144 -6.98 -5.86 -25.79
N PRO A 145 -7.97 -5.26 -26.48
CA PRO A 145 -7.73 -4.07 -27.28
C PRO A 145 -7.14 -2.98 -26.39
N THR A 146 -6.04 -2.38 -26.84
CA THR A 146 -5.47 -1.21 -26.20
C THR A 146 -6.52 -0.10 -26.18
N PRO A 147 -6.85 0.49 -25.02
CA PRO A 147 -7.80 1.59 -24.94
C PRO A 147 -7.42 2.72 -25.90
N THR A 148 -8.40 3.27 -26.60
CA THR A 148 -8.20 4.44 -27.47
C THR A 148 -7.63 5.60 -26.65
N GLY A 149 -6.50 6.17 -27.09
CA GLY A 149 -5.83 7.28 -26.40
C GLY A 149 -4.80 6.86 -25.34
N ALA A 150 -4.56 5.56 -25.15
CA ALA A 150 -3.47 5.08 -24.29
C ALA A 150 -2.09 5.42 -24.89
N LEU A 151 -1.22 5.97 -24.05
CA LEU A 151 0.18 6.27 -24.38
C LEU A 151 1.16 5.19 -23.91
N SER A 152 0.64 4.15 -23.24
CA SER A 152 1.39 3.00 -22.74
C SER A 152 0.59 1.69 -22.92
N PRO A 153 1.22 0.52 -22.71
CA PRO A 153 0.50 -0.72 -22.45
C PRO A 153 -0.38 -0.61 -21.20
N VAL A 154 -1.28 -1.59 -21.04
CA VAL A 154 -2.06 -1.75 -19.82
C VAL A 154 -1.26 -2.57 -18.81
N TYR A 155 -1.00 -1.97 -17.66
CA TYR A 155 -0.36 -2.58 -16.50
C TYR A 155 -1.43 -3.15 -15.56
N LYS A 156 -1.01 -4.10 -14.71
CA LYS A 156 -1.86 -4.73 -13.68
C LYS A 156 -1.11 -4.73 -12.36
N GLY A 157 -1.83 -4.55 -11.28
CA GLY A 157 -1.30 -4.60 -9.93
C GLY A 157 -2.42 -4.41 -8.92
N GLU A 158 -2.07 -3.93 -7.74
CA GLU A 158 -3.02 -3.61 -6.67
C GLU A 158 -3.11 -2.10 -6.45
N GLY A 159 -4.32 -1.63 -6.17
CA GLY A 159 -4.59 -0.28 -5.74
C GLY A 159 -4.76 -0.23 -4.23
N THR A 160 -4.09 0.70 -3.56
CA THR A 160 -4.33 1.08 -2.16
C THR A 160 -4.64 2.57 -2.07
N PHE A 161 -4.73 3.12 -0.86
CA PHE A 161 -4.85 4.56 -0.67
C PHE A 161 -4.03 5.13 0.49
N TYR A 162 -3.72 6.42 0.37
CA TYR A 162 -3.08 7.23 1.41
C TYR A 162 -3.70 8.63 1.55
N GLY A 163 -3.36 9.31 2.64
CA GLY A 163 -3.75 10.69 2.92
C GLY A 163 -2.96 11.71 2.10
N ALA A 164 -3.24 11.81 0.81
CA ALA A 164 -2.53 12.70 -0.10
C ALA A 164 -2.80 14.19 0.15
N THR A 165 -1.80 15.05 -0.06
CA THR A 165 -1.94 16.53 -0.09
C THR A 165 -1.80 17.12 -1.50
N GLY A 166 -1.45 16.30 -2.48
CA GLY A 166 -1.10 16.72 -3.85
C GLY A 166 0.40 16.99 -4.04
N GLU A 167 1.13 17.09 -2.93
CA GLU A 167 2.60 17.08 -2.90
C GLU A 167 3.12 15.64 -3.11
N GLY A 168 4.41 15.46 -2.88
CA GLY A 168 5.07 14.17 -2.90
C GLY A 168 6.49 14.28 -3.43
N ASN A 169 7.09 13.14 -3.72
CA ASN A 169 8.43 13.02 -4.26
C ASN A 169 8.58 13.77 -5.60
N CYS A 170 7.49 14.06 -6.33
CA CYS A 170 7.55 14.90 -7.54
C CYS A 170 7.71 16.41 -7.28
N SER A 171 7.84 16.84 -6.03
CA SER A 171 8.05 18.25 -5.65
C SER A 171 7.00 19.22 -6.23
N TYR A 172 5.75 18.78 -6.34
CA TYR A 172 4.64 19.67 -6.65
C TYR A 172 4.16 20.38 -5.39
N ASP A 173 3.55 21.55 -5.56
CA ASP A 173 2.86 22.22 -4.45
C ASP A 173 1.61 21.44 -4.07
N ALA A 174 1.17 21.63 -2.82
CA ALA A 174 -0.10 21.09 -2.35
C ALA A 174 -1.27 21.55 -3.23
N SER A 175 -2.20 20.63 -3.48
CA SER A 175 -3.41 20.88 -4.26
C SER A 175 -4.67 20.71 -3.40
N PRO A 176 -4.87 21.58 -2.38
CA PRO A 176 -6.03 21.47 -1.50
C PRO A 176 -7.32 21.59 -2.30
N GLY A 177 -8.19 20.58 -2.19
CA GLY A 177 -9.51 20.57 -2.84
C GLY A 177 -9.61 19.80 -4.16
N ASN A 178 -8.50 19.38 -4.77
CA ASN A 178 -8.52 18.39 -5.84
C ASN A 178 -7.34 17.42 -5.69
N LEU A 179 -7.61 16.27 -5.09
CA LEU A 179 -6.63 15.22 -4.83
C LEU A 179 -6.82 14.05 -5.79
N MET A 180 -7.14 14.27 -7.08
CA MET A 180 -7.07 13.18 -8.07
C MET A 180 -5.60 12.88 -8.42
N VAL A 181 -4.88 12.33 -7.44
CA VAL A 181 -3.45 12.06 -7.49
C VAL A 181 -3.12 10.64 -7.02
N ALA A 182 -1.93 10.16 -7.35
CA ALA A 182 -1.43 8.87 -6.91
C ALA A 182 0.09 8.85 -6.75
N ALA A 183 0.57 7.86 -6.01
CA ALA A 183 1.96 7.47 -5.90
C ALA A 183 2.21 6.17 -6.68
N MET A 184 3.37 6.08 -7.34
CA MET A 184 3.80 4.86 -8.03
C MET A 184 4.95 4.17 -7.28
N ASN A 185 5.05 2.85 -7.43
CA ASN A 185 6.21 2.09 -6.97
C ASN A 185 7.52 2.59 -7.61
N GLN A 186 8.67 2.21 -7.03
CA GLN A 186 9.99 2.66 -7.49
C GLN A 186 10.25 2.41 -8.98
N THR A 187 9.84 1.25 -9.51
CA THR A 187 10.09 0.88 -10.91
C THR A 187 9.27 1.75 -11.85
N ASP A 188 7.97 1.85 -11.60
CA ASP A 188 7.05 2.60 -12.49
C ASP A 188 7.17 4.11 -12.30
N TYR A 189 7.60 4.57 -11.12
CA TYR A 189 7.99 5.97 -10.88
C TYR A 189 9.14 6.43 -11.79
N ALA A 190 9.97 5.49 -12.27
CA ALA A 190 10.97 5.68 -13.31
C ALA A 190 11.91 6.88 -13.06
N ASN A 191 12.45 7.01 -11.84
CA ASN A 191 13.32 8.13 -11.45
C ASN A 191 12.69 9.50 -11.75
N SER A 192 11.44 9.68 -11.32
CA SER A 192 10.55 10.83 -11.60
C SER A 192 10.10 10.97 -13.07
N GLY A 193 10.35 9.98 -13.91
CA GLY A 193 9.85 9.96 -15.29
C GLY A 193 8.32 9.99 -15.37
N ALA A 194 7.65 9.38 -14.40
CA ALA A 194 6.19 9.40 -14.26
C ALA A 194 5.63 10.73 -13.70
N CYS A 195 6.47 11.59 -13.12
CA CYS A 195 5.96 12.78 -12.45
C CYS A 195 5.21 13.71 -13.40
N GLY A 196 3.98 14.06 -13.01
CA GLY A 196 3.08 14.90 -13.80
C GLY A 196 2.35 14.18 -14.92
N GLU A 197 2.63 12.89 -15.16
CA GLU A 197 1.81 12.10 -16.08
C GLU A 197 0.44 11.80 -15.48
N TYR A 198 -0.50 11.49 -16.37
CA TYR A 198 -1.84 11.07 -16.00
C TYR A 198 -2.03 9.60 -16.37
N ILE A 199 -2.62 8.84 -15.44
CA ILE A 199 -3.01 7.46 -15.68
C ILE A 199 -4.51 7.29 -15.49
N VAL A 200 -5.11 6.42 -16.29
CA VAL A 200 -6.46 5.92 -16.03
C VAL A 200 -6.32 4.64 -15.22
N VAL A 201 -6.84 4.64 -14.00
CA VAL A 201 -6.89 3.47 -13.12
C VAL A 201 -8.29 2.86 -13.16
N THR A 202 -8.37 1.56 -13.40
CA THR A 202 -9.60 0.76 -13.39
C THR A 202 -9.57 -0.18 -12.21
N GLY A 203 -10.58 -0.10 -11.35
CA GLY A 203 -10.80 -1.05 -10.25
C GLY A 203 -12.21 -1.65 -10.28
N PRO A 204 -12.60 -2.41 -9.24
CA PRO A 204 -13.87 -3.14 -9.20
C PRO A 204 -15.13 -2.26 -9.34
N LYS A 205 -15.08 -1.01 -8.88
CA LYS A 205 -16.23 -0.09 -8.88
C LYS A 205 -16.31 0.78 -10.12
N GLY A 206 -15.18 1.05 -10.78
CA GLY A 206 -15.13 2.03 -11.84
C GLY A 206 -13.72 2.40 -12.27
N LYS A 207 -13.61 3.55 -12.94
CA LYS A 207 -12.37 4.10 -13.47
C LYS A 207 -12.18 5.53 -12.99
N VAL A 208 -10.95 5.94 -12.77
CA VAL A 208 -10.57 7.31 -12.42
C VAL A 208 -9.31 7.71 -13.17
N THR A 209 -9.19 8.99 -13.52
CA THR A 209 -7.95 9.55 -14.04
C THR A 209 -7.23 10.29 -12.91
N VAL A 210 -5.96 9.99 -12.68
CA VAL A 210 -5.15 10.61 -11.62
C VAL A 210 -3.83 11.09 -12.16
N ARG A 211 -3.30 12.16 -11.56
CA ARG A 211 -1.94 12.65 -11.81
C ARG A 211 -0.93 11.99 -10.87
N ILE A 212 0.21 11.60 -11.38
CA ILE A 212 1.29 11.07 -10.53
C ILE A 212 2.06 12.21 -9.88
N THR A 213 2.02 12.26 -8.55
CA THR A 213 2.68 13.31 -7.74
C THR A 213 3.67 12.76 -6.73
N ASP A 214 3.66 11.45 -6.50
CA ASP A 214 4.47 10.85 -5.45
C ASP A 214 5.03 9.47 -5.82
N ARG A 215 5.83 8.93 -4.92
CA ARG A 215 6.45 7.62 -4.98
C ARG A 215 6.06 6.82 -3.74
N CYS A 216 5.74 5.54 -3.93
CA CYS A 216 5.49 4.56 -2.89
C CYS A 216 6.62 3.50 -2.91
N PRO A 217 7.74 3.70 -2.20
CA PRO A 217 8.90 2.80 -2.25
C PRO A 217 8.58 1.34 -1.87
N GLU A 218 7.57 1.12 -1.02
CA GLU A 218 7.12 -0.18 -0.54
C GLU A 218 6.17 -0.90 -1.50
N CYS A 219 5.61 -0.19 -2.48
CA CYS A 219 4.68 -0.74 -3.46
C CYS A 219 5.41 -1.66 -4.46
N LYS A 220 4.73 -2.70 -4.94
CA LYS A 220 5.30 -3.60 -5.97
C LYS A 220 5.16 -2.98 -7.36
N PRO A 221 5.98 -3.41 -8.34
CA PRO A 221 5.74 -3.07 -9.75
C PRO A 221 4.29 -3.36 -10.16
N GLY A 222 3.64 -2.39 -10.82
CA GLY A 222 2.23 -2.42 -11.18
C GLY A 222 1.28 -1.87 -10.11
N ASP A 223 1.68 -1.76 -8.84
CA ASP A 223 0.84 -1.20 -7.77
C ASP A 223 0.79 0.34 -7.86
N VAL A 224 -0.37 0.89 -7.51
CA VAL A 224 -0.64 2.34 -7.48
C VAL A 224 -1.29 2.70 -6.15
N ASP A 225 -0.68 3.62 -5.39
CA ASP A 225 -1.25 4.10 -4.14
C ASP A 225 -2.01 5.40 -4.39
N LEU A 226 -3.33 5.32 -4.40
CA LEU A 226 -4.22 6.42 -4.79
C LEU A 226 -4.42 7.38 -3.62
N SER A 227 -4.78 8.63 -3.88
CA SER A 227 -5.41 9.41 -2.82
C SER A 227 -6.71 8.74 -2.35
N GLU A 228 -7.15 9.01 -1.12
CA GLU A 228 -8.47 8.58 -0.67
C GLU A 228 -9.60 9.01 -1.62
N GLN A 229 -9.51 10.24 -2.17
CA GLN A 229 -10.50 10.81 -3.08
C GLN A 229 -10.58 10.04 -4.41
N ALA A 230 -9.45 9.57 -4.91
CA ALA A 230 -9.38 8.77 -6.13
C ALA A 230 -9.76 7.30 -5.87
N PHE A 231 -9.34 6.73 -4.74
CA PHE A 231 -9.61 5.34 -4.40
C PHE A 231 -11.10 5.01 -4.33
N VAL A 232 -11.91 5.90 -3.75
CA VAL A 232 -13.37 5.69 -3.62
C VAL A 232 -14.12 5.67 -4.97
N GLN A 233 -13.47 6.11 -6.06
CA GLN A 233 -14.01 6.02 -7.42
C GLN A 233 -13.80 4.64 -8.04
N VAL A 234 -12.79 3.89 -7.59
CA VAL A 234 -12.41 2.58 -8.15
C VAL A 234 -12.73 1.42 -7.21
N ALA A 235 -12.95 1.65 -5.92
CA ALA A 235 -13.31 0.64 -4.93
C ALA A 235 -14.07 1.21 -3.73
N GLU A 236 -14.66 0.33 -2.93
CA GLU A 236 -15.17 0.68 -1.60
C GLU A 236 -14.01 0.88 -0.62
N LYS A 237 -14.04 1.96 0.17
CA LYS A 237 -12.93 2.32 1.07
C LYS A 237 -12.59 1.20 2.06
N SER A 238 -13.60 0.45 2.52
CA SER A 238 -13.44 -0.67 3.45
C SER A 238 -12.64 -1.84 2.89
N ALA A 239 -12.48 -1.94 1.56
CA ALA A 239 -11.66 -2.99 0.95
C ALA A 239 -10.16 -2.79 1.23
N GLY A 240 -9.71 -1.54 1.38
CA GLY A 240 -8.32 -1.17 1.67
C GLY A 240 -7.34 -1.39 0.51
N ARG A 241 -7.45 -2.52 -0.18
CA ARG A 241 -6.61 -2.97 -1.29
C ARG A 241 -7.46 -3.73 -2.29
N VAL A 242 -7.32 -3.43 -3.58
CA VAL A 242 -8.08 -4.07 -4.66
C VAL A 242 -7.23 -4.35 -5.89
N PRO A 243 -7.54 -5.37 -6.70
CA PRO A 243 -6.91 -5.52 -8.01
C PRO A 243 -7.28 -4.34 -8.92
N ILE A 244 -6.28 -3.78 -9.61
CA ILE A 244 -6.46 -2.70 -10.57
C ILE A 244 -5.74 -3.01 -11.89
N SER A 245 -6.14 -2.28 -12.93
CA SER A 245 -5.33 -2.11 -14.14
C SER A 245 -5.20 -0.63 -14.47
N TRP A 246 -4.11 -0.25 -15.12
CA TRP A 246 -3.88 1.15 -15.46
C TRP A 246 -3.05 1.33 -16.73
N TYR A 247 -3.15 2.50 -17.34
CA TYR A 247 -2.37 2.91 -18.51
C TYR A 247 -2.23 4.43 -18.53
N VAL A 248 -1.16 4.92 -19.16
CA VAL A 248 -0.86 6.36 -19.30
C VAL A 248 -1.76 6.97 -20.37
N VAL A 249 -2.23 8.19 -20.12
CA VAL A 249 -3.01 9.01 -21.06
C VAL A 249 -2.46 10.44 -21.10
N ALA A 250 -2.84 11.19 -22.13
CA ALA A 250 -2.61 12.63 -22.12
C ALA A 250 -3.49 13.28 -21.04
N GLY A 251 -2.91 14.16 -20.23
CA GLY A 251 -3.64 14.92 -19.23
C GLY A 251 -4.67 15.88 -19.83
N ASP A 252 -5.80 16.03 -19.16
CA ASP A 252 -6.80 17.05 -19.47
C ASP A 252 -6.43 18.37 -18.76
N THR A 253 -5.26 18.90 -19.12
CA THR A 253 -4.75 20.16 -18.54
C THR A 253 -5.16 21.33 -19.42
N THR A 254 -5.73 22.36 -18.81
CA THR A 254 -5.97 23.64 -19.49
C THR A 254 -4.75 24.57 -19.37
N GLY A 255 -4.56 25.42 -20.37
CA GLY A 255 -3.44 26.37 -20.40
C GLY A 255 -2.11 25.78 -20.87
N THR A 256 -1.06 26.58 -20.72
CA THR A 256 0.27 26.31 -21.27
C THR A 256 1.20 25.65 -20.25
N VAL A 257 2.24 24.97 -20.76
CA VAL A 257 3.34 24.47 -19.94
C VAL A 257 3.98 25.62 -19.19
N SER A 258 4.37 25.40 -17.93
CA SER A 258 5.14 26.36 -17.14
C SER A 258 6.45 25.75 -16.66
N TYR A 259 7.40 26.60 -16.30
CA TYR A 259 8.75 26.20 -15.91
C TYR A 259 9.07 26.83 -14.57
N ARG A 260 9.43 26.02 -13.58
CA ARG A 260 9.87 26.49 -12.27
C ARG A 260 11.36 26.30 -12.13
N PHE A 261 12.07 27.38 -11.84
CA PHE A 261 13.42 27.30 -11.33
C PHE A 261 13.37 26.87 -9.86
N LYS A 262 14.13 25.82 -9.52
CA LYS A 262 14.27 25.38 -8.12
C LYS A 262 14.86 26.51 -7.27
N GLU A 263 14.47 26.60 -6.02
CA GLU A 263 15.13 27.45 -5.02
C GLU A 263 16.65 27.20 -5.04
N GLY A 264 17.42 28.28 -5.05
CA GLY A 264 18.88 28.25 -5.21
C GLY A 264 19.38 28.23 -6.66
N SER A 265 18.50 28.20 -7.67
CA SER A 265 18.92 28.33 -9.07
C SER A 265 19.54 29.70 -9.33
N THR A 266 20.71 29.67 -9.97
CA THR A 266 21.48 30.83 -10.43
C THR A 266 22.16 30.47 -11.76
N ILE A 267 22.96 31.35 -12.33
CA ILE A 267 23.80 31.00 -13.48
C ILE A 267 24.86 29.91 -13.16
N TYR A 268 25.16 29.63 -11.90
CA TYR A 268 26.15 28.61 -11.50
C TYR A 268 25.56 27.21 -11.32
N TRP A 269 24.25 27.13 -11.10
CA TRP A 269 23.51 25.88 -10.91
C TRP A 269 22.04 26.08 -11.29
N GLN A 270 21.47 25.22 -12.15
CA GLN A 270 20.09 25.35 -12.61
C GLN A 270 19.30 24.08 -12.33
N GLY A 271 18.23 24.20 -11.54
CA GLY A 271 17.20 23.17 -11.42
C GLY A 271 15.93 23.67 -12.11
N ILE A 272 15.41 22.92 -13.09
CA ILE A 272 14.17 23.26 -13.80
C ILE A 272 13.16 22.14 -13.63
N GLN A 273 12.00 22.47 -13.08
CA GLN A 273 10.83 21.59 -13.07
C GLN A 273 9.86 22.06 -14.17
N VAL A 274 9.31 21.11 -14.92
CA VAL A 274 8.31 21.37 -15.95
C VAL A 274 6.94 21.12 -15.33
N LEU A 275 6.02 22.06 -15.50
CA LEU A 275 4.71 22.08 -14.88
C LEU A 275 3.61 22.15 -15.95
N ASN A 276 2.41 21.69 -15.59
CA ASN A 276 1.21 21.78 -16.44
C ASN A 276 1.40 21.22 -17.86
N HIS A 277 2.15 20.12 -17.98
CA HIS A 277 2.33 19.41 -19.23
C HIS A 277 1.30 18.27 -19.33
N ARG A 278 0.71 18.10 -20.52
CA ARG A 278 -0.24 17.02 -20.75
C ARG A 278 0.41 15.68 -21.12
N LEU A 279 1.61 15.70 -21.68
CA LEU A 279 2.37 14.50 -22.03
C LEU A 279 3.48 14.28 -21.00
N PRO A 280 3.86 13.03 -20.68
CA PRO A 280 5.05 12.75 -19.88
C PRO A 280 6.28 13.41 -20.51
N ILE A 281 7.11 14.08 -19.71
CA ILE A 281 8.33 14.73 -20.20
C ILE A 281 9.49 13.73 -20.18
N THR A 282 10.00 13.37 -21.34
CA THR A 282 11.08 12.38 -21.49
C THR A 282 12.46 13.03 -21.51
N LYS A 283 12.57 14.31 -21.90
CA LYS A 283 13.84 15.02 -22.01
C LYS A 283 13.68 16.51 -21.81
N LEU A 284 14.68 17.15 -21.21
CA LEU A 284 14.87 18.59 -21.18
C LEU A 284 16.28 18.92 -21.64
N GLU A 285 16.39 19.92 -22.51
CA GLU A 285 17.64 20.46 -22.99
C GLU A 285 17.66 21.97 -22.78
N ILE A 286 18.81 22.53 -22.42
CA ILE A 286 19.03 23.98 -22.32
C ILE A 286 20.03 24.43 -23.37
N ARG A 287 19.85 25.64 -23.88
CA ARG A 287 20.86 26.34 -24.66
C ARG A 287 21.10 27.71 -24.01
N PRO A 288 22.19 27.85 -23.24
CA PRO A 288 22.56 29.08 -22.57
C PRO A 288 22.65 30.28 -23.52
N ASN A 289 22.57 31.48 -22.96
CA ASN A 289 22.72 32.71 -23.72
C ASN A 289 24.04 32.70 -24.53
N GLY A 290 23.95 33.06 -25.81
CA GLY A 290 25.11 33.06 -26.73
C GLY A 290 25.68 31.68 -27.10
N SER A 291 25.17 30.58 -26.55
CA SER A 291 25.61 29.22 -26.94
C SER A 291 24.96 28.78 -28.25
N ALA A 292 25.74 28.17 -29.13
CA ALA A 292 25.22 27.45 -30.31
C ALA A 292 24.71 26.03 -29.96
N ASN A 293 25.17 25.46 -28.84
CA ASN A 293 24.98 24.06 -28.50
C ASN A 293 23.86 23.85 -27.50
N TRP A 294 23.05 22.80 -27.74
CA TRP A 294 22.10 22.26 -26.79
C TRP A 294 22.80 21.34 -25.79
N ILE A 295 22.40 21.44 -24.54
CA ILE A 295 22.89 20.63 -23.43
C ILE A 295 21.71 19.82 -22.89
N THR A 296 21.79 18.50 -22.97
CA THR A 296 20.83 17.62 -22.30
C THR A 296 21.00 17.70 -20.80
N VAL A 297 19.92 18.01 -20.10
CA VAL A 297 19.91 18.13 -18.64
C VAL A 297 19.39 16.84 -18.02
N LYS A 298 20.07 16.36 -16.98
CA LYS A 298 19.70 15.12 -16.29
C LYS A 298 18.47 15.36 -15.42
N ARG A 299 17.51 14.44 -15.48
CA ARG A 299 16.37 14.38 -14.55
C ARG A 299 16.81 13.72 -13.23
N GLU A 300 16.47 14.35 -12.11
CA GLU A 300 16.67 13.83 -10.77
C GLU A 300 15.40 13.15 -10.22
N GLU A 301 15.55 12.33 -9.17
CA GLU A 301 14.44 11.57 -8.57
C GLU A 301 13.31 12.44 -8.02
N TYR A 302 13.52 13.75 -7.83
CA TYR A 302 12.53 14.65 -7.25
C TYR A 302 11.84 15.57 -8.27
N ASN A 303 11.83 15.17 -9.55
CA ASN A 303 11.17 15.86 -10.68
C ASN A 303 11.75 17.24 -11.05
N TYR A 304 13.06 17.41 -10.86
CA TYR A 304 13.79 18.51 -11.45
C TYR A 304 14.83 18.00 -12.44
N PHE A 305 15.04 18.78 -13.50
CA PHE A 305 16.17 18.65 -14.39
C PHE A 305 17.29 19.55 -13.88
N VAL A 306 18.44 18.96 -13.51
CA VAL A 306 19.54 19.68 -12.88
C VAL A 306 20.76 19.76 -13.79
N TYR A 307 21.23 20.98 -14.04
CA TYR A 307 22.52 21.26 -14.65
C TYR A 307 23.44 21.93 -13.61
N PRO A 308 24.51 21.25 -13.14
CA PRO A 308 25.30 21.71 -12.01
C PRO A 308 26.47 22.63 -12.39
N ASN A 309 26.56 23.06 -13.64
CA ASN A 309 27.69 23.88 -14.11
C ASN A 309 27.25 25.31 -14.42
N ALA A 310 28.24 26.21 -14.42
CA ALA A 310 28.04 27.59 -14.79
C ALA A 310 27.61 27.75 -16.26
N ILE A 311 26.66 28.65 -16.49
CA ILE A 311 26.22 29.10 -17.81
C ILE A 311 26.41 30.61 -17.95
N ALA A 312 26.41 31.11 -19.19
CA ALA A 312 26.46 32.55 -19.44
C ALA A 312 25.21 33.26 -18.88
N ALA A 313 25.42 34.46 -18.35
CA ALA A 313 24.35 35.33 -17.87
C ALA A 313 23.37 35.71 -19.00
N GLY A 314 22.13 35.99 -18.63
CA GLY A 314 21.04 36.35 -19.51
C GLY A 314 20.05 35.20 -19.82
N PRO A 315 19.10 35.45 -20.72
CA PRO A 315 18.04 34.49 -21.04
C PRO A 315 18.60 33.24 -21.74
N MET A 316 17.97 32.10 -21.50
CA MET A 316 18.31 30.84 -22.15
C MET A 316 17.13 30.24 -22.90
N GLN A 317 17.42 29.43 -23.91
CA GLN A 317 16.40 28.60 -24.54
C GLN A 317 16.28 27.27 -23.80
N VAL A 318 15.06 26.79 -23.67
CA VAL A 318 14.75 25.44 -23.17
C VAL A 318 13.98 24.69 -24.24
N ARG A 319 14.37 23.44 -24.46
CA ARG A 319 13.64 22.48 -25.27
C ARG A 319 13.20 21.33 -24.39
N ILE A 320 11.90 21.07 -24.33
CA ILE A 320 11.36 19.88 -23.69
C ILE A 320 10.84 18.92 -24.74
N THR A 321 10.97 17.61 -24.49
CA THR A 321 10.45 16.55 -25.33
C THR A 321 9.40 15.75 -24.55
N GLY A 322 8.20 15.67 -25.09
CA GLY A 322 7.13 14.83 -24.57
C GLY A 322 7.26 13.38 -25.02
N LEU A 323 6.53 12.48 -24.38
CA LEU A 323 6.36 11.11 -24.86
C LEU A 323 5.86 11.11 -26.32
N GLY A 324 6.45 10.26 -27.16
CA GLY A 324 6.20 10.26 -28.61
C GLY A 324 7.07 11.24 -29.41
N GLY A 325 7.93 12.04 -28.75
CA GLY A 325 8.98 12.83 -29.41
C GLY A 325 8.59 14.26 -29.79
N ALA A 326 7.35 14.69 -29.53
CA ALA A 326 6.94 16.07 -29.72
C ALA A 326 7.81 17.02 -28.87
N THR A 327 8.15 18.20 -29.39
CA THR A 327 9.02 19.16 -28.68
C THR A 327 8.39 20.53 -28.56
N LEU A 328 8.66 21.20 -27.44
CA LEU A 328 8.33 22.61 -27.24
C LEU A 328 9.62 23.40 -26.97
N LEU A 329 9.70 24.58 -27.58
CA LEU A 329 10.75 25.56 -27.35
C LEU A 329 10.21 26.73 -26.54
N GLN A 330 10.99 27.18 -25.55
CA GLN A 330 10.67 28.30 -24.70
C GLN A 330 11.92 29.12 -24.40
N THR A 331 11.81 30.45 -24.46
CA THR A 331 12.80 31.35 -23.86
C THR A 331 12.49 31.51 -22.37
N LEU A 332 13.44 31.17 -21.50
CA LEU A 332 13.40 31.48 -20.08
C LEU A 332 14.30 32.68 -19.78
N PRO A 333 13.96 33.52 -18.79
CA PRO A 333 14.87 34.53 -18.27
C PRO A 333 16.12 33.88 -17.66
N GLU A 334 17.08 34.71 -17.27
CA GLU A 334 18.23 34.25 -16.48
C GLU A 334 17.73 33.42 -15.27
N PRO A 335 18.40 32.30 -14.92
CA PRO A 335 17.95 31.46 -13.80
C PRO A 335 17.85 32.23 -12.49
N GLN A 336 16.67 32.18 -11.88
CA GLN A 336 16.36 32.82 -10.60
C GLN A 336 15.62 31.83 -9.72
N GLY A 337 16.17 31.50 -8.56
CA GLY A 337 15.59 30.50 -7.66
C GLY A 337 14.13 30.82 -7.27
N GLY A 338 13.25 29.82 -7.40
CA GLY A 338 11.82 29.93 -7.08
C GLY A 338 10.97 30.59 -8.17
N LEU A 339 11.58 31.17 -9.21
CA LEU A 339 10.82 31.83 -10.28
C LEU A 339 10.03 30.80 -11.11
N VAL A 340 8.73 31.05 -11.26
CA VAL A 340 7.85 30.31 -12.16
C VAL A 340 7.56 31.15 -13.41
N VAL A 341 7.86 30.58 -14.57
CA VAL A 341 7.69 31.21 -15.87
C VAL A 341 6.61 30.48 -16.64
N LYS A 342 5.54 31.19 -17.00
CA LYS A 342 4.49 30.66 -17.86
C LYS A 342 5.00 30.58 -19.29
N GLY A 343 4.95 29.39 -19.89
CA GLY A 343 5.31 29.18 -21.28
C GLY A 343 4.19 29.58 -22.24
N SER A 344 4.49 29.51 -23.54
CA SER A 344 3.57 29.96 -24.60
C SER A 344 2.75 28.85 -25.24
N ASN A 345 3.11 27.58 -25.04
CA ASN A 345 2.55 26.45 -25.78
C ASN A 345 2.16 25.27 -24.86
N GLN A 346 1.41 24.33 -25.44
CA GLN A 346 1.06 23.03 -24.90
C GLN A 346 1.33 21.95 -25.97
N PHE A 347 1.49 20.69 -25.57
CA PHE A 347 1.59 19.56 -26.50
C PHE A 347 0.25 19.18 -27.17
#